data_AF-A0A699IPX7-F1
#
_entry.id   AF-A0A699IPX7-F1
#
_cell.length_a   1.000
_cell.length_b   1.000
_cell.length_c   1.000
_cell.angle_alpha   90.00
_cell.angle_beta   90.00
_cell.angle_gamma   90.00
#
_symmetry.space_group_name_H-M   'P 1'
#
loop_
_entity.id
_entity.type
_entity.pdbx_description
1 polymer ?
#
loop_
_entity_poly.entity_id
_entity_poly.type
_entity_poly.pdbx_seq_one_letter_code
_entity_poly.pdbx_strand_id
1 'polypeptide(L)'
;ITGASDVVQSKVLEFYWIFESFTDRLVHDLDKLHIYKDKMKELLNQAEIDVPTVLKVSSKAVMSVMLGVDEPKNVLIGNPNLSKVKGTGCFSRMKPVAEVTAKELAKRRTCGLCGGKEGHNKRTHTNEHASKKPKVQAALKKKASPKQQDSQPRRSGLRSSTPK
;
A
#
# COMPACT_ATOMS: atom_id res chain seq x y z
N ILE A 1 44.64 20.79 -0.75
CA ILE A 1 44.28 20.10 -2.01
C ILE A 1 43.68 21.09 -3.05
N THR A 2 43.69 22.40 -2.78
CA THR A 2 43.06 23.42 -3.64
C THR A 2 43.77 23.67 -4.98
N GLY A 3 45.09 23.44 -5.06
CA GLY A 3 45.88 23.84 -6.24
C GLY A 3 45.62 23.07 -7.54
N ALA A 4 45.06 21.84 -7.49
CA ALA A 4 44.79 21.09 -8.72
C ALA A 4 43.54 21.60 -9.47
N SER A 5 42.54 22.09 -8.74
CA SER A 5 41.31 22.63 -9.33
C SER A 5 41.56 23.97 -10.04
N ASP A 6 42.40 24.82 -9.45
CA ASP A 6 42.69 26.16 -9.97
C ASP A 6 43.48 26.09 -11.30
N VAL A 7 44.39 25.12 -11.43
CA VAL A 7 45.18 24.88 -12.66
C VAL A 7 44.28 24.40 -13.80
N VAL A 8 43.36 23.47 -13.53
CA VAL A 8 42.41 22.99 -14.54
C VAL A 8 41.50 24.13 -14.99
N GLN A 9 40.99 24.94 -14.07
CA GLN A 9 40.13 26.08 -14.38
C GLN A 9 40.85 27.11 -15.25
N SER A 10 42.11 27.43 -14.95
CA SER A 10 42.94 28.33 -15.78
C SER A 10 43.11 27.80 -17.20
N LYS A 11 43.38 26.50 -17.38
CA LYS A 11 43.52 25.88 -18.70
C LYS A 11 42.23 25.90 -19.52
N VAL A 12 41.09 25.70 -18.85
CA VAL A 12 39.78 25.78 -19.50
C VAL A 12 39.49 27.20 -20.00
N LEU A 13 39.80 28.22 -19.19
CA LEU A 13 39.64 29.62 -19.59
C LEU A 13 40.54 30.01 -20.76
N GLU A 14 41.80 29.56 -20.77
CA GLU A 14 42.69 29.75 -21.93
C GLU A 14 42.10 29.13 -23.20
N PHE A 15 41.51 27.94 -23.11
CA PHE A 15 40.84 27.28 -24.23
C PHE A 15 39.67 28.08 -24.79
N TYR A 16 38.81 28.60 -23.91
CA TYR A 16 37.68 29.45 -24.33
C TYR A 16 38.16 30.73 -25.01
N TRP A 17 39.20 31.38 -24.47
CA TRP A 17 39.76 32.59 -25.06
C TRP A 17 40.34 32.35 -26.46
N ILE A 18 41.07 31.24 -26.65
CA ILE A 18 41.59 30.83 -27.97
C ILE A 18 40.44 30.60 -28.94
N PHE A 19 39.40 29.88 -28.49
CA PHE A 19 38.24 29.57 -29.32
C PHE A 19 37.52 30.84 -29.76
N GLU A 20 37.25 31.75 -28.83
CA GLU A 20 36.61 33.04 -29.10
C GLU A 20 37.43 33.88 -30.09
N SER A 21 38.73 34.04 -29.82
CA SER A 21 39.66 34.78 -30.69
C SER A 21 39.77 34.18 -32.09
N PHE A 22 39.70 32.86 -32.19
CA PHE A 22 39.70 32.15 -33.46
C PHE A 22 38.40 32.37 -34.24
N THR A 23 37.25 32.25 -33.55
CA THR A 23 35.94 32.48 -34.18
C THR A 23 35.76 33.92 -34.64
N ASP A 24 36.23 34.89 -33.87
CA ASP A 24 36.18 36.32 -34.22
C ASP A 24 36.95 36.60 -35.52
N ARG A 25 38.15 36.05 -35.66
CA ARG A 25 38.96 36.19 -36.89
C ARG A 25 38.35 35.53 -38.11
N LEU A 26 37.62 34.43 -37.93
CA LEU A 26 37.06 33.63 -39.03
C LEU A 26 35.59 33.91 -39.30
N VAL A 27 34.95 34.80 -38.55
CA VAL A 27 33.56 35.19 -38.77
C VAL A 27 33.33 35.74 -40.18
N HIS A 28 34.36 36.31 -40.79
CA HIS A 28 34.34 36.86 -42.14
C HIS A 28 34.59 35.81 -43.24
N ASP A 29 35.16 34.65 -42.89
CA ASP A 29 35.52 33.56 -43.82
C ASP A 29 34.72 32.28 -43.49
N LEU A 30 33.47 32.21 -43.96
CA LEU A 30 32.53 31.12 -43.63
C LEU A 30 33.03 29.72 -44.06
N ASP A 31 33.73 29.61 -45.19
CA ASP A 31 34.23 28.32 -45.67
C ASP A 31 35.28 27.72 -44.71
N LYS A 32 36.20 28.57 -44.24
CA LYS A 32 37.24 28.17 -43.28
C LYS A 32 36.65 27.87 -41.91
N LEU A 33 35.61 28.61 -41.51
CA LEU A 33 34.86 28.35 -40.28
C LEU A 33 34.20 26.97 -40.32
N HIS A 34 33.64 26.55 -41.48
CA HIS A 34 33.03 25.23 -41.64
C HIS A 34 34.06 24.10 -41.50
N ILE A 35 35.21 24.23 -42.17
CA ILE A 35 36.31 23.25 -42.07
C ILE A 35 36.77 23.11 -40.61
N TYR A 36 36.89 24.23 -39.89
CA TYR A 36 37.28 24.18 -38.49
C TYR A 36 36.22 23.54 -37.60
N LYS A 37 34.94 23.85 -37.82
CA LYS A 37 33.83 23.23 -37.09
C LYS A 37 33.89 21.71 -37.22
N ASP A 38 34.19 21.19 -38.41
CA ASP A 38 34.31 19.75 -38.62
C ASP A 38 35.53 19.15 -37.92
N LYS A 39 36.68 19.83 -37.94
CA LYS A 39 37.86 19.41 -37.15
C LYS A 39 37.59 19.40 -35.65
N MET A 40 36.85 20.39 -35.13
CA MET A 40 36.49 20.43 -33.71
C MET A 40 35.53 19.30 -33.33
N LYS A 41 34.59 18.93 -34.21
CA LYS A 41 33.75 17.75 -34.01
C LYS A 41 34.56 16.46 -34.03
N GLU A 42 35.54 16.34 -34.92
CA GLU A 42 36.43 15.19 -34.97
C GLU A 42 37.22 15.05 -33.67
N LEU A 43 37.80 16.14 -33.17
CA LEU A 43 38.49 16.15 -31.87
C LEU A 43 37.54 15.83 -30.70
N LEU A 44 36.29 16.30 -30.75
CA LEU A 44 35.28 15.97 -29.75
C LEU A 44 34.94 14.47 -29.76
N ASN A 45 34.69 13.90 -30.94
CA ASN A 45 34.42 12.47 -31.08
C ASN A 45 35.60 11.63 -30.57
N GLN A 46 36.83 12.06 -30.87
CA GLN A 46 38.05 11.41 -30.37
C GLN A 46 38.13 11.48 -28.84
N ALA A 47 37.85 12.64 -28.26
CA ALA A 47 37.83 12.83 -26.81
C ALA A 47 36.73 12.00 -26.10
N GLU A 48 35.57 11.82 -26.73
CA GLU A 48 34.49 10.96 -26.21
C GLU A 48 34.91 9.48 -26.17
N ILE A 49 35.74 9.04 -27.12
CA ILE A 49 36.31 7.68 -27.15
C ILE A 49 37.41 7.54 -26.10
N ASP A 50 38.34 8.49 -26.04
CA ASP A 50 39.53 8.42 -25.17
C ASP A 50 39.19 8.62 -23.69
N VAL A 51 38.18 9.47 -23.40
CA VAL A 51 37.66 9.68 -22.04
C VAL A 51 36.23 9.17 -22.02
N PRO A 52 36.02 7.84 -21.88
CA PRO A 52 34.68 7.29 -21.76
C PRO A 52 34.02 7.97 -20.56
N THR A 53 32.99 8.76 -20.85
CA THR A 53 32.15 9.31 -19.79
C THR A 53 31.62 8.11 -19.04
N VAL A 54 32.06 7.93 -17.79
CA VAL A 54 31.61 6.84 -16.94
C VAL A 54 30.10 7.02 -16.82
N LEU A 55 29.38 6.24 -17.63
CA LEU A 55 27.94 6.26 -17.62
C LEU A 55 27.58 5.97 -16.18
N LYS A 56 26.84 6.88 -15.55
CA LYS A 56 26.42 6.74 -14.16
C LYS A 56 25.35 5.66 -14.12
N VAL A 57 25.75 4.43 -14.40
CA VAL A 57 24.92 3.24 -14.35
C VAL A 57 24.47 3.14 -12.90
N SER A 58 23.16 3.13 -12.70
CA SER A 58 22.63 2.87 -11.36
C SER A 58 23.14 1.49 -10.94
N SER A 59 23.52 1.33 -9.68
CA SER A 59 23.96 0.03 -9.16
C SER A 59 22.93 -1.07 -9.42
N LYS A 60 21.64 -0.70 -9.47
CA LYS A 60 20.55 -1.57 -9.92
C LYS A 60 20.69 -2.03 -11.38
N ALA A 61 20.99 -1.13 -12.31
CA ALA A 61 21.19 -1.47 -13.72
C ALA A 61 22.42 -2.36 -13.93
N VAL A 62 23.47 -2.18 -13.12
CA VAL A 62 24.61 -3.10 -13.11
C VAL A 62 24.18 -4.49 -12.64
N MET A 63 23.44 -4.55 -11.54
CA MET A 63 22.95 -5.83 -10.99
C MET A 63 21.97 -6.54 -11.94
N SER A 64 21.10 -5.82 -12.64
CA SER A 64 20.17 -6.42 -13.60
C SER A 64 20.91 -7.05 -14.78
N VAL A 65 21.93 -6.36 -15.30
CA VAL A 65 22.78 -6.89 -16.39
C VAL A 65 23.58 -8.11 -15.91
N MET A 66 24.20 -8.03 -14.73
CA MET A 66 25.00 -9.13 -14.19
C MET A 66 24.16 -10.38 -13.88
N LEU A 67 22.96 -10.21 -13.36
CA LEU A 67 22.07 -11.31 -12.99
C LEU A 67 21.19 -11.78 -14.16
N GLY A 68 21.16 -11.04 -15.28
CA GLY A 68 20.28 -11.31 -16.41
C GLY A 68 18.79 -11.17 -16.06
N VAL A 69 18.47 -10.36 -15.06
CA VAL A 69 17.10 -10.16 -14.56
C VAL A 69 16.72 -8.71 -14.75
N ASP A 70 15.73 -8.46 -15.61
CA ASP A 70 15.16 -7.13 -15.80
C ASP A 70 14.37 -6.70 -14.56
N GLU A 71 14.59 -5.46 -14.11
CA GLU A 71 13.84 -4.91 -12.96
C GLU A 71 12.35 -4.78 -13.35
N PRO A 72 11.42 -5.37 -12.58
CA PRO A 72 10.00 -5.25 -12.86
C PRO A 72 9.55 -3.80 -12.68
N LYS A 73 8.86 -3.25 -13.69
CA LYS A 73 8.37 -1.85 -13.71
C LYS A 73 7.46 -1.51 -12.53
N ASN A 74 6.77 -2.50 -11.99
CA ASN A 74 5.89 -2.36 -10.83
C ASN A 74 6.21 -3.47 -9.82
N VAL A 75 6.58 -3.08 -8.60
CA VAL A 75 6.73 -4.02 -7.48
C VAL A 75 5.46 -3.95 -6.65
N LEU A 76 4.64 -5.00 -6.71
CA LEU A 76 3.45 -5.09 -5.88
C LEU A 76 3.85 -5.62 -4.50
N ILE A 77 4.25 -4.70 -3.61
CA ILE A 77 4.54 -5.02 -2.21
C ILE A 77 3.21 -5.16 -1.47
N GLY A 78 2.87 -6.37 -1.05
CA GLY A 78 1.69 -6.61 -0.23
C GLY A 78 1.76 -5.82 1.07
N ASN A 79 0.70 -5.09 1.43
CA ASN A 79 0.66 -4.29 2.65
C ASN A 79 0.80 -5.20 3.88
N PRO A 80 1.90 -5.12 4.65
CA PRO A 80 2.11 -5.99 5.80
C PRO A 80 1.05 -5.78 6.90
N ASN A 81 0.42 -4.59 6.94
CA ASN A 81 -0.64 -4.27 7.92
C ASN A 81 -1.98 -4.97 7.63
N LEU A 82 -2.17 -5.52 6.42
CA LEU A 82 -3.35 -6.32 6.08
C LEU A 82 -3.13 -7.82 6.36
N SER A 83 -1.88 -8.23 6.62
CA SER A 83 -1.59 -9.59 7.02
C SER A 83 -1.99 -9.82 8.47
N LYS A 84 -2.62 -10.96 8.77
CA LYS A 84 -2.94 -11.33 10.15
C LYS A 84 -1.65 -11.58 10.89
N VAL A 85 -1.36 -10.76 11.89
CA VAL A 85 -0.20 -10.94 12.76
C VAL A 85 -0.34 -12.25 13.56
N LYS A 86 0.78 -12.90 13.85
CA LYS A 86 0.81 -14.08 14.73
C LYS A 86 0.29 -13.67 16.10
N GLY A 87 -0.75 -14.35 16.62
CA GLY A 87 -1.39 -13.99 17.89
C GLY A 87 -2.69 -13.18 17.79
N THR A 88 -3.16 -12.82 16.59
CA THR A 88 -4.50 -12.24 16.38
C THR A 88 -5.65 -13.26 16.58
N GLY A 89 -5.31 -14.48 17.00
CA GLY A 89 -6.23 -15.58 17.22
C GLY A 89 -7.11 -15.35 18.45
N CYS A 90 -8.36 -14.99 18.19
CA CYS A 90 -9.50 -15.14 19.08
C CYS A 90 -9.42 -14.42 20.44
N PHE A 91 -9.68 -13.11 20.45
CA PHE A 91 -10.26 -12.44 21.62
C PHE A 91 -11.73 -12.86 21.80
N SER A 92 -12.05 -14.15 21.88
CA SER A 92 -13.32 -14.49 22.52
C SER A 92 -13.12 -14.26 24.01
N ARG A 93 -13.67 -13.16 24.51
CA ARG A 93 -13.75 -12.89 25.95
C ARG A 93 -14.16 -14.16 26.69
N MET A 94 -13.49 -14.44 27.83
CA MET A 94 -13.89 -15.52 28.72
C MET A 94 -15.36 -15.35 29.10
N LYS A 95 -16.20 -16.30 28.69
CA LYS A 95 -17.65 -16.22 28.91
C LYS A 95 -17.94 -16.53 30.38
N PRO A 96 -18.77 -15.74 31.06
CA PRO A 96 -19.19 -16.06 32.43
C PRO A 96 -19.99 -17.37 32.42
N VAL A 97 -19.94 -18.11 33.53
CA VAL A 97 -20.60 -19.41 33.69
C VAL A 97 -22.08 -19.36 33.29
N ALA A 98 -22.79 -18.28 33.62
CA ALA A 98 -24.19 -18.07 33.26
C ALA A 98 -24.45 -18.07 31.75
N GLU A 99 -23.56 -17.48 30.95
CA GLU A 99 -23.70 -17.48 29.50
C GLU A 99 -23.43 -18.86 28.90
N VAL A 100 -22.48 -19.59 29.49
CA VAL A 100 -22.15 -20.95 29.06
C VAL A 100 -23.29 -21.90 29.38
N THR A 101 -23.81 -21.86 30.61
CA THR A 101 -24.93 -22.69 31.04
C THR A 101 -26.20 -22.38 30.25
N ALA A 102 -26.51 -21.10 29.98
CA ALA A 102 -27.66 -20.74 29.14
C ALA A 102 -27.53 -21.28 27.70
N LYS A 103 -26.34 -21.18 27.09
CA LYS A 103 -26.08 -21.71 25.74
C LYS A 103 -26.13 -23.24 25.72
N GLU A 104 -25.68 -23.91 26.77
CA GLU A 104 -25.81 -25.36 26.89
C GLU A 104 -27.26 -25.80 27.09
N LEU A 105 -28.00 -25.17 27.99
CA LEU A 105 -29.42 -25.44 28.21
C LEU A 105 -30.24 -25.19 26.94
N ALA A 106 -29.89 -24.18 26.13
CA ALA A 106 -30.56 -23.93 24.86
C ALA A 106 -30.40 -25.10 23.87
N LYS A 107 -29.21 -25.73 23.84
CA LYS A 107 -28.89 -26.88 22.98
C LYS A 107 -29.47 -28.20 23.49
N ARG A 108 -29.83 -28.31 24.78
CA ARG A 108 -30.41 -29.54 25.34
C ARG A 108 -31.77 -29.83 24.72
N ARG A 109 -31.98 -31.11 24.39
CA ARG A 109 -33.28 -31.63 23.93
C ARG A 109 -34.32 -31.51 25.04
N THR A 110 -35.55 -31.16 24.67
CA THR A 110 -36.70 -31.17 25.59
C THR A 110 -37.16 -32.59 25.85
N CYS A 111 -37.48 -32.90 27.11
CA CYS A 111 -38.14 -34.14 27.47
C CYS A 111 -39.51 -34.20 26.81
N GLY A 112 -39.84 -35.31 26.13
CA GLY A 112 -41.12 -35.42 25.44
C GLY A 112 -42.31 -35.83 26.33
N LEU A 113 -42.14 -35.90 27.66
CA LEU A 113 -43.23 -36.09 28.63
C LEU A 113 -43.59 -34.78 29.35
N CYS A 114 -42.60 -34.05 29.89
CA CYS A 114 -42.83 -32.78 30.58
C CYS A 114 -42.47 -31.52 29.79
N GLY A 115 -41.82 -31.64 28.64
CA GLY A 115 -41.36 -30.51 27.82
C GLY A 115 -40.11 -29.79 28.36
N GLY A 116 -39.60 -30.14 29.54
CA GLY A 116 -38.47 -29.48 30.19
C GLY A 116 -37.11 -29.77 29.54
N LYS A 117 -36.15 -28.84 29.69
CA LYS A 117 -34.75 -28.96 29.23
C LYS A 117 -33.76 -29.31 30.36
N GLU A 118 -34.27 -29.84 31.47
CA GLU A 118 -33.50 -30.15 32.69
C GLU A 118 -32.53 -31.34 32.54
N GLY A 119 -32.24 -31.81 31.33
CA GLY A 119 -31.24 -32.86 31.08
C GLY A 119 -31.74 -34.28 31.33
N HIS A 120 -33.04 -34.52 31.19
CA HIS A 120 -33.62 -35.87 31.21
C HIS A 120 -34.45 -36.13 29.95
N ASN A 121 -34.66 -37.41 29.62
CA ASN A 121 -35.40 -37.85 28.43
C ASN A 121 -36.67 -38.61 28.84
N LYS A 122 -37.53 -38.97 27.88
CA LYS A 122 -38.77 -39.73 28.14
C LYS A 122 -38.54 -41.00 28.99
N ARG A 123 -37.41 -41.68 28.77
CA ARG A 123 -37.04 -42.94 29.47
C ARG A 123 -36.54 -42.71 30.89
N THR A 124 -36.04 -41.52 31.21
CA THR A 124 -35.44 -41.18 32.52
C THR A 124 -36.28 -40.16 33.30
N HIS A 125 -37.52 -39.94 32.89
CA HIS A 125 -38.43 -39.00 33.53
C HIS A 125 -39.05 -39.62 34.80
N THR A 126 -38.72 -39.09 35.97
CA THR A 126 -39.41 -39.42 37.23
C THR A 126 -40.49 -38.38 37.55
N ASN A 127 -41.53 -38.77 38.30
CA ASN A 127 -42.66 -37.88 38.63
C ASN A 127 -42.26 -36.62 39.41
N GLU A 128 -41.09 -36.60 40.06
CA GLU A 128 -40.59 -35.40 40.74
C GLU A 128 -40.21 -34.27 39.76
N HIS A 129 -39.83 -34.60 38.53
CA HIS A 129 -39.56 -33.62 37.47
C HIS A 129 -40.82 -32.99 36.87
N ALA A 130 -42.00 -33.57 37.11
CA ALA A 130 -43.27 -33.04 36.60
C ALA A 130 -43.79 -31.83 37.39
N SER A 131 -43.33 -31.63 38.62
CA SER A 131 -43.85 -30.65 39.57
C SER A 131 -43.28 -29.24 39.40
N LYS A 132 -42.23 -29.06 38.58
CA LYS A 132 -41.63 -27.75 38.28
C LYS A 132 -42.20 -27.16 36.98
N LYS A 133 -43.52 -26.92 36.93
CA LYS A 133 -44.11 -26.12 35.83
C LYS A 133 -44.09 -24.63 36.18
N PRO A 134 -43.43 -23.75 35.40
CA PRO A 134 -43.70 -22.33 35.47
C PRO A 134 -45.13 -22.06 34.99
N LYS A 135 -45.95 -21.45 35.86
CA LYS A 135 -47.33 -21.05 35.56
C LYS A 135 -47.27 -19.84 34.62
N VAL A 136 -47.34 -20.07 33.31
CA VAL A 136 -47.45 -19.00 32.31
C VAL A 136 -48.86 -18.43 32.37
N GLN A 137 -49.01 -17.22 32.90
CA GLN A 137 -50.24 -16.44 32.72
C GLN A 137 -50.18 -15.74 31.36
N ALA A 138 -51.15 -16.08 30.51
CA ALA A 138 -51.39 -15.43 29.23
C ALA A 138 -52.30 -14.21 29.43
N ALA A 139 -51.87 -13.05 28.95
CA ALA A 139 -52.75 -11.95 28.61
C ALA A 139 -52.47 -11.52 27.17
N LEU A 140 -53.54 -11.23 26.46
CA LEU A 140 -53.74 -11.43 25.03
C LEU A 140 -53.91 -10.07 24.33
N LYS A 141 -53.22 -9.91 23.20
CA LYS A 141 -53.63 -9.18 21.97
C LYS A 141 -53.75 -7.64 21.91
N LYS A 142 -52.98 -7.12 20.93
CA LYS A 142 -53.32 -6.20 19.81
C LYS A 142 -53.24 -4.68 20.03
N LYS A 143 -52.33 -4.04 19.27
CA LYS A 143 -52.56 -3.18 18.08
C LYS A 143 -51.16 -2.73 17.57
N ALA A 144 -50.72 -3.13 16.38
CA ALA A 144 -50.91 -2.50 15.06
C ALA A 144 -49.54 -2.03 14.51
N SER A 145 -49.04 -2.68 13.47
CA SER A 145 -48.06 -2.12 12.51
C SER A 145 -48.84 -1.41 11.39
N PRO A 146 -48.28 -0.74 10.35
CA PRO A 146 -46.87 -0.45 10.02
C PRO A 146 -46.65 0.98 9.40
N LYS A 147 -45.41 1.36 9.02
CA LYS A 147 -45.02 1.69 7.63
C LYS A 147 -43.72 2.52 7.53
N GLN A 148 -42.90 2.10 6.57
CA GLN A 148 -41.87 2.90 5.89
C GLN A 148 -42.48 4.13 5.21
N GLN A 149 -41.67 5.18 5.01
CA GLN A 149 -41.39 5.86 3.74
C GLN A 149 -40.52 7.11 4.04
N ASP A 150 -39.28 7.21 3.56
CA ASP A 150 -38.82 7.58 2.20
C ASP A 150 -38.41 9.07 2.15
N SER A 151 -37.58 9.41 1.17
CA SER A 151 -37.13 10.75 0.71
C SER A 151 -35.81 11.36 1.26
N GLN A 152 -34.78 11.25 0.40
CA GLN A 152 -33.58 12.09 0.20
C GLN A 152 -33.97 13.58 -0.12
N PRO A 153 -33.08 14.62 -0.25
CA PRO A 153 -31.66 14.56 -0.70
C PRO A 153 -30.65 15.65 -0.21
N ARG A 154 -29.37 15.44 -0.61
CA ARG A 154 -28.28 16.40 -0.93
C ARG A 154 -27.82 17.44 0.12
N ARG A 155 -26.51 17.41 0.40
CA ARG A 155 -25.64 18.60 0.20
C ARG A 155 -24.19 18.22 -0.10
N SER A 156 -23.76 18.68 -1.28
CA SER A 156 -22.38 18.80 -1.74
C SER A 156 -21.57 19.69 -0.79
N GLY A 157 -20.40 19.21 -0.37
CA GLY A 157 -19.40 19.97 0.38
C GLY A 157 -18.03 19.78 -0.25
N LEU A 158 -17.76 20.58 -1.28
CA LEU A 158 -16.43 20.82 -1.84
C LEU A 158 -15.59 21.55 -0.78
N ARG A 159 -14.45 21.00 -0.36
CA ARG A 159 -13.36 21.79 0.26
C ARG A 159 -12.01 21.24 -0.18
N SER A 160 -11.49 21.89 -1.20
CA SER A 160 -10.06 22.03 -1.48
C SER A 160 -9.39 22.77 -0.31
N SER A 161 -8.25 22.26 0.15
CA SER A 161 -7.30 23.03 0.97
C SER A 161 -5.89 22.41 0.88
N THR A 162 -5.08 22.91 -0.05
CA THR A 162 -3.67 23.23 0.20
C THR A 162 -3.59 24.76 0.41
N PRO A 163 -2.46 25.42 0.79
CA PRO A 163 -1.13 24.94 1.21
C PRO A 163 -0.56 25.65 2.47
N LYS A 164 0.56 25.15 3.02
CA LYS A 164 1.85 25.86 3.15
C LYS A 164 2.93 24.91 3.66
#